data_AF-A0A3D5KTQ3-F1
#
_entry.id   AF-A0A3D5KTQ3-F1
#
_cell.length_a   1.000
_cell.length_b   1.000
_cell.length_c   1.000
_cell.angle_alpha   90.00
_cell.angle_beta   90.00
_cell.angle_gamma   90.00
#
_symmetry.space_group_name_H-M   'P 1'
#
loop_
_entity.id
_entity.type
_entity.pdbx_description
1 polymer ?
#
loop_
_entity_poly.entity_id
_entity_poly.type
_entity_poly.pdbx_seq_one_letter_code
_entity_poly.pdbx_strand_id
1 'polypeptide(L)'
;KKAYLTYSEVAGQSVQYMFYDLFKGYTELQAEVLASSCFINSGSEEFNRLDLPYDAQLAPIFSFTEFAQANQNFLVAGGKFFYVF
;
A
#
# COMPACT_ATOMS: atom_id res chain seq x y z
N LYS A 1 -35.85 22.68 4.65
CA LYS A 1 -35.63 23.84 5.55
C LYS A 1 -34.13 23.97 5.78
N LYS A 2 -33.48 25.07 5.36
CA LYS A 2 -32.06 25.30 5.66
C LYS A 2 -31.96 25.81 7.09
N ALA A 3 -31.40 25.00 7.99
CA ALA A 3 -31.11 25.39 9.36
C ALA A 3 -29.80 26.19 9.34
N TYR A 4 -29.90 27.51 9.26
CA TYR A 4 -28.75 28.38 9.48
C TYR A 4 -28.58 28.53 10.99
N LEU A 5 -27.77 27.65 11.60
CA LEU A 5 -27.40 27.74 13.01
C LEU A 5 -26.56 29.01 13.21
N THR A 6 -26.90 29.80 14.23
CA THR A 6 -26.16 31.02 14.55
C THR A 6 -24.88 30.68 15.32
N TYR A 7 -23.81 31.47 15.15
CA TYR A 7 -22.49 31.21 15.76
C TYR A 7 -22.56 31.05 17.29
N SER A 8 -23.50 31.74 17.92
CA SER A 8 -23.85 31.68 19.34
C SER A 8 -24.38 30.32 19.82
N GLU A 9 -25.00 29.52 18.94
CA GLU A 9 -25.63 28.23 19.30
C GLU A 9 -24.67 27.03 19.17
N VAL A 10 -23.55 27.22 18.47
CA VAL A 10 -22.58 26.16 18.17
C VAL A 10 -21.23 26.37 18.86
N ALA A 11 -21.04 27.49 19.57
CA ALA A 11 -19.83 27.77 20.34
C ALA A 11 -19.69 26.78 21.52
N GLY A 12 -18.71 25.89 21.44
CA GLY A 12 -18.43 24.86 22.45
C GLY A 12 -19.04 23.48 22.17
N GLN A 13 -19.79 23.32 21.07
CA GLN A 13 -20.27 22.02 20.60
C GLN A 13 -19.18 21.31 19.78
N SER A 14 -19.20 19.97 19.78
CA SER A 14 -18.21 19.17 19.05
C SER A 14 -18.39 19.31 17.52
N VAL A 15 -17.31 19.13 16.76
CA VAL A 15 -17.34 19.15 15.29
C VAL A 15 -18.40 18.18 14.75
N GLN A 16 -18.61 17.05 15.41
CA GLN A 16 -19.64 16.07 15.06
C GLN A 16 -21.08 16.63 15.16
N TYR A 17 -21.34 17.55 16.09
CA TYR A 17 -22.65 18.22 16.25
C TYR A 17 -22.91 19.23 15.12
N MET A 18 -21.87 19.93 14.66
CA MET A 18 -21.98 20.89 13.56
C MET A 18 -22.20 20.21 12.19
N PHE A 19 -21.67 19.00 11.99
CA PHE A 19 -21.69 18.29 10.70
C PHE A 19 -22.55 17.00 10.70
N TYR A 20 -23.43 16.84 11.69
CA TYR A 20 -24.16 15.61 12.00
C TYR A 20 -24.82 14.92 10.79
N ASP A 21 -25.41 15.70 9.88
CA ASP A 21 -26.08 15.18 8.66
C ASP A 21 -25.24 15.35 7.38
N LEU A 22 -24.11 16.05 7.42
CA LEU A 22 -23.29 16.31 6.23
C LEU A 22 -22.64 15.03 5.69
N PHE A 23 -22.38 14.08 6.59
CA PHE A 23 -21.83 12.76 6.31
C PHE A 23 -22.88 11.65 6.42
N LYS A 24 -24.18 11.96 6.27
CA LYS A 24 -25.22 10.94 6.29
C LYS A 24 -25.54 10.54 4.86
N GLY A 25 -25.15 9.33 4.48
CA GLY A 25 -25.31 8.79 3.12
C GLY A 25 -24.19 9.14 2.14
N TYR A 26 -23.02 9.59 2.63
CA TYR A 26 -21.84 9.67 1.78
C TYR A 26 -21.33 8.25 1.45
N THR A 27 -20.86 8.08 0.23
CA THR A 27 -20.13 6.88 -0.17
C THR A 27 -18.66 7.13 0.07
N GLU A 28 -18.09 6.47 1.07
CA GLU A 28 -16.65 6.43 1.27
C GLU A 28 -16.03 5.60 0.14
N LEU A 29 -15.12 6.20 -0.62
CA LEU A 29 -14.37 5.53 -1.67
C LEU A 29 -12.93 5.40 -1.21
N GLN A 30 -12.50 4.17 -0.93
CA GLN A 30 -11.12 3.85 -0.64
C GLN A 30 -10.40 3.48 -1.94
N ALA A 31 -9.31 4.19 -2.24
CA ALA A 31 -8.42 3.84 -3.33
C ALA A 31 -7.23 3.06 -2.75
N GLU A 32 -6.93 1.89 -3.33
CA GLU A 32 -5.78 1.07 -2.96
C GLU A 32 -4.80 0.99 -4.12
N VAL A 33 -3.50 0.99 -3.79
CA VAL A 33 -2.43 0.82 -4.77
C VAL A 33 -2.11 -0.67 -4.91
N LEU A 34 -2.57 -1.26 -6.02
CA LEU A 34 -2.21 -2.62 -6.45
C LEU A 34 -0.92 -2.57 -7.27
N ALA A 35 0.21 -2.48 -6.57
CA ALA A 35 1.55 -2.46 -7.16
C ALA A 35 2.41 -3.60 -6.61
N SER A 36 3.24 -4.18 -7.47
CA SER A 36 4.37 -4.99 -7.05
C SER A 36 5.40 -4.09 -6.35
N SER A 37 5.89 -4.51 -5.19
CA SER A 37 6.80 -3.70 -4.36
C SER A 37 7.95 -4.54 -3.82
N CYS A 38 9.11 -3.91 -3.61
CA CYS A 38 10.23 -4.47 -2.87
C CYS A 38 10.15 -4.08 -1.39
N PHE A 39 10.47 -5.02 -0.51
CA PHE A 39 10.62 -4.77 0.92
C PHE A 39 12.10 -4.85 1.27
N ILE A 40 12.70 -3.72 1.60
CA ILE A 40 14.13 -3.61 1.88
C ILE A 40 14.31 -3.46 3.38
N ASN A 41 15.04 -4.39 3.99
CA ASN A 41 15.41 -4.33 5.40
C ASN A 41 16.53 -3.27 5.57
N SER A 42 16.32 -2.27 6.42
CA SER A 42 17.30 -1.20 6.69
C SER A 42 18.31 -1.51 7.80
N GLY A 43 18.35 -2.75 8.30
CA GLY A 43 19.21 -3.18 9.41
C GLY A 43 18.61 -2.93 10.80
N SER A 44 17.53 -2.17 10.89
CA SER A 44 16.57 -2.16 12.00
C SER A 44 15.47 -3.19 11.72
N GLU A 45 14.68 -3.58 12.72
CA GLU A 45 13.52 -4.50 12.56
C GLU A 45 12.39 -3.93 11.66
N GLU A 46 12.67 -2.88 10.89
CA GLU A 46 11.76 -2.18 10.01
C GLU A 46 12.10 -2.48 8.54
N PHE A 47 11.04 -2.66 7.73
CA PHE A 47 11.16 -2.84 6.29
C PHE A 47 10.62 -1.60 5.58
N ASN A 48 11.43 -1.04 4.69
CA ASN A 48 10.99 0.01 3.79
C ASN A 48 10.34 -0.63 2.56
N ARG A 49 9.04 -0.37 2.37
CA ARG A 49 8.31 -0.75 1.15
C ARG A 49 8.58 0.28 0.06
N LEU A 50 8.99 -0.18 -1.12
CA LEU A 50 9.21 0.65 -2.29
C LEU A 50 8.50 0.04 -3.49
N ASP A 51 7.57 0.78 -4.09
CA ASP A 51 6.84 0.31 -5.26
C ASP A 51 7.75 0.25 -6.48
N LEU A 52 7.64 -0.82 -7.26
CA LEU A 52 8.42 -0.96 -8.48
C LEU A 52 8.03 0.11 -9.50
N PRO A 53 8.98 0.64 -10.29
CA PRO A 53 8.67 1.57 -11.37
C PRO A 53 7.74 0.91 -12.40
N TYR A 54 6.98 1.73 -13.13
CA TYR A 54 5.93 1.28 -14.05
C TYR A 54 6.40 0.19 -15.03
N ASP A 55 7.56 0.37 -15.63
CA ASP A 55 8.13 -0.59 -16.59
C ASP A 55 8.44 -1.96 -15.95
N ALA A 56 8.69 -1.99 -14.64
CA ALA A 56 8.97 -3.20 -13.88
C ALA A 56 7.72 -3.83 -13.24
N GLN A 57 6.56 -3.17 -13.28
CA GLN A 57 5.31 -3.73 -12.73
C GLN A 57 4.83 -4.97 -13.50
N LEU A 58 5.13 -5.02 -14.80
CA LEU A 58 4.81 -6.14 -15.68
C LEU A 58 5.98 -7.12 -15.80
N ALA A 59 7.14 -6.79 -15.23
CA ALA A 59 8.31 -7.63 -15.31
C ALA A 59 8.11 -8.90 -14.46
N PRO A 60 8.50 -10.07 -14.96
CA PRO A 60 8.49 -11.27 -14.16
C PRO A 60 9.47 -11.13 -12.98
N ILE A 61 9.01 -11.49 -11.78
CA ILE A 61 9.80 -11.39 -10.55
C ILE A 61 10.65 -12.66 -10.42
N PHE A 62 11.96 -12.48 -10.27
CA PHE A 62 12.95 -13.54 -10.07
C PHE A 62 13.70 -13.33 -8.75
N SER A 63 14.03 -14.44 -8.11
CA SER A 63 14.92 -14.50 -6.96
C SER A 63 15.98 -15.56 -7.22
N PHE A 64 17.24 -15.23 -6.94
CA PHE A 64 18.36 -16.15 -7.09
C PHE A 64 19.00 -16.33 -5.72
N THR A 65 19.28 -17.58 -5.35
CA THR A 65 20.02 -17.91 -4.13
C THR A 65 21.08 -18.96 -4.44
N GLU A 66 22.22 -18.85 -3.75
CA GLU A 66 23.24 -19.88 -3.78
C GLU A 66 22.83 -21.03 -2.88
N PHE A 67 23.08 -22.25 -3.34
CA PHE A 67 22.88 -23.48 -2.59
C PHE A 67 24.09 -24.38 -2.80
N ALA A 68 24.81 -24.71 -1.74
CA ALA A 68 25.95 -25.61 -1.80
C ALA A 68 25.54 -27.02 -1.34
N GLN A 69 25.77 -28.02 -2.18
CA GLN A 69 25.59 -29.43 -1.81
C GLN A 69 26.71 -30.27 -2.40
N ALA A 70 27.26 -31.18 -1.58
CA ALA A 70 28.28 -32.16 -1.99
C ALA A 70 29.47 -31.57 -2.77
N ASN A 71 30.05 -30.47 -2.25
CA ASN A 71 31.23 -29.80 -2.83
C ASN A 71 30.97 -29.13 -4.20
N GLN A 72 29.71 -28.89 -4.55
CA GLN A 72 29.28 -28.16 -5.74
C GLN A 72 28.43 -26.95 -5.34
N ASN A 73 28.65 -25.83 -6.02
CA ASN A 73 27.84 -24.62 -5.85
C ASN A 73 26.77 -24.57 -6.93
N PHE A 74 25.53 -24.44 -6.51
CA PHE A 74 24.36 -24.30 -7.38
C PHE A 74 23.76 -22.91 -7.22
N LEU A 75 23.23 -22.38 -8.32
CA LEU A 75 22.35 -21.22 -8.29
C LEU A 75 20.91 -21.73 -8.43
N VAL A 76 20.11 -21.49 -7.41
CA VAL A 76 18.68 -21.80 -7.43
C VAL A 76 17.96 -20.51 -7.83
N ALA A 77 17.27 -20.57 -8.96
CA ALA A 77 16.40 -19.49 -9.42
C ALA A 77 14.94 -19.86 -9.13
N GLY A 78 14.22 -18.97 -8.47
CA GLY A 78 12.79 -19.09 -8.17
C GLY A 78 12.05 -17.85 -8.65
N GLY A 79 10.81 -18.01 -9.12
CA GLY A 79 10.03 -16.88 -9.63
C GLY A 79 9.15 -17.25 -10.82
N LYS A 80 8.55 -16.24 -11.44
CA LYS A 80 7.59 -16.42 -12.54
C LYS A 80 8.28 -16.26 -13.90
N PHE A 81 8.81 -17.33 -14.49
CA PHE A 81 9.53 -17.29 -15.79
C PHE A 81 8.64 -17.22 -17.03
N PHE A 82 7.33 -17.05 -16.87
CA PHE A 82 6.40 -17.03 -18.00
C PHE A 82 6.63 -15.74 -18.81
N TYR A 83 6.93 -15.89 -20.11
CA TYR A 83 7.29 -14.83 -21.09
C TYR A 83 8.77 -14.39 -21.17
N VAL A 84 9.71 -15.07 -20.51
CA VAL A 84 11.14 -14.88 -20.79
C VAL A 84 11.55 -15.74 -21.99
N PHE A 85 11.96 -15.10 -23.09
CA PHE A 85 12.54 -15.74 -24.27
C PHE A 85 14.02 -15.36 -24.38
#